data_AF-A0A966S763-F1
#
_entry.id   AF-A0A966S763-F1
#
_cell.length_a   1.000
_cell.length_b   1.000
_cell.length_c   1.000
_cell.angle_alpha   90.00
_cell.angle_beta   90.00
_cell.angle_gamma   90.00
#
_symmetry.space_group_name_H-M   'P 1'
#
loop_
_entity.id
_entity.type
_entity.pdbx_description
1 polymer ?
#
loop_
_entity_poly.entity_id
_entity_poly.type
_entity_poly.pdbx_seq_one_letter_code
_entity_poly.pdbx_strand_id
1 'polypeptide(L)'
;MSTSRAEHPRIIITSGEPAGIGPELCAQLTSVDLPPCELHCLVDQSLLEARAPAGTTLDRLTVVHRPLSAPSIAGTLDVRNAAYVVGLLDDALEGVKRGQYDAMVTAPVQKSVIAASGVPF
;
A
#
# COMPACT_ATOMS: atom_id res chain seq x y z
N MET A 1 29.06 -13.36 2.08
CA MET A 1 28.92 -12.14 1.27
C MET A 1 28.20 -11.12 2.13
N SER A 2 28.87 -10.03 2.48
CA SER A 2 28.38 -9.02 3.41
C SER A 2 27.40 -8.10 2.65
N THR A 3 26.10 -8.22 2.93
CA THR A 3 25.14 -7.19 2.54
C THR A 3 25.20 -6.12 3.61
N SER A 4 25.82 -4.98 3.31
CA SER A 4 25.69 -3.80 4.18
C SER A 4 24.20 -3.51 4.32
N ARG A 5 23.67 -3.67 5.53
CA ARG A 5 22.28 -3.29 5.82
C ARG A 5 22.17 -1.80 5.50
N ALA A 6 21.10 -1.40 4.81
CA ALA A 6 20.83 0.02 4.57
C ALA A 6 20.89 0.79 5.89
N GLU A 7 21.32 2.06 5.84
CA GLU A 7 21.46 2.93 7.01
C GLU A 7 20.15 3.04 7.80
N HIS A 8 19.02 2.86 7.12
CA HIS A 8 17.67 2.86 7.66
C HIS A 8 16.88 1.63 7.18
N PRO A 9 15.95 1.09 8.00
CA PRO A 9 15.07 0.01 7.57
C PRO A 9 14.12 0.47 6.46
N ARG A 10 13.95 -0.37 5.43
CA ARG A 10 13.02 -0.17 4.31
C ARG A 10 11.71 -0.89 4.59
N ILE A 11 10.63 -0.15 4.71
CA ILE A 11 9.31 -0.66 5.09
C ILE A 11 8.37 -0.54 3.89
N ILE A 12 7.82 -1.65 3.43
CA ILE A 12 6.79 -1.68 2.40
C ILE A 12 5.40 -1.65 3.04
N ILE A 13 4.54 -0.75 2.58
CA ILE A 13 3.19 -0.56 3.06
C ILE A 13 2.23 -0.93 1.95
N THR A 14 1.25 -1.78 2.21
CA THR A 14 0.16 -2.03 1.26
C THR A 14 -1.00 -1.09 1.54
N SER A 15 -1.51 -0.38 0.54
CA SER A 15 -2.63 0.56 0.72
C SER A 15 -3.96 -0.09 1.11
N GLY A 16 -4.08 -1.41 0.99
CA GLY A 16 -5.27 -2.17 1.37
C GLY A 16 -6.43 -1.98 0.39
N GLU A 17 -7.66 -2.01 0.92
CA GLU A 17 -8.90 -1.85 0.14
C GLU A 17 -8.99 -0.43 -0.46
N PRO A 18 -9.02 -0.27 -1.80
CA PRO A 18 -9.01 1.04 -2.43
C PRO A 18 -10.27 1.89 -2.18
N ALA A 19 -11.41 1.27 -1.84
CA ALA A 19 -12.60 1.99 -1.42
C ALA A 19 -12.62 2.32 0.09
N GLY A 20 -11.65 1.80 0.86
CA GLY A 20 -11.50 2.02 2.29
C GLY A 20 -10.74 3.31 2.61
N ILE A 21 -10.28 3.41 3.86
CA ILE A 21 -9.49 4.55 4.38
C ILE A 21 -7.97 4.37 4.22
N GLY A 22 -7.55 3.21 3.73
CA GLY A 22 -6.13 2.84 3.63
C GLY A 22 -5.30 3.81 2.80
N PRO A 23 -5.74 4.22 1.58
CA PRO A 23 -5.01 5.19 0.76
C PRO A 23 -4.73 6.52 1.49
N GLU A 24 -5.70 7.06 2.21
CA GLU A 24 -5.61 8.31 2.98
C GLU A 24 -4.63 8.17 4.13
N LEU A 25 -4.73 7.08 4.89
CA LEU A 25 -3.82 6.80 5.99
C LEU A 25 -2.38 6.68 5.48
N CYS A 26 -2.18 6.01 4.33
CA CYS A 26 -0.87 5.90 3.70
C CYS A 26 -0.30 7.28 3.31
N ALA A 27 -1.14 8.15 2.72
CA ALA A 27 -0.74 9.52 2.40
C ALA A 27 -0.35 10.31 3.67
N GLN A 28 -1.11 10.17 4.76
CA GLN A 28 -0.87 10.87 6.02
C GLN A 28 0.41 10.44 6.75
N LEU A 29 0.97 9.26 6.46
CA LEU A 29 2.22 8.79 7.09
C LEU A 29 3.38 9.77 6.91
N THR A 30 3.39 10.57 5.85
CA THR A 30 4.44 11.57 5.58
C THR A 30 4.45 12.69 6.61
N SER A 31 3.30 12.96 7.24
CA SER A 31 3.11 13.99 8.25
C SER A 31 3.34 13.48 9.68
N VAL A 32 3.61 12.19 9.85
CA VAL A 32 3.87 11.58 11.16
C VAL A 32 5.38 11.68 11.48
N ASP A 33 5.67 11.98 12.74
CA ASP A 33 7.03 11.88 13.27
C ASP A 33 7.35 10.40 13.55
N LEU A 34 8.06 9.78 12.61
CA LEU A 34 8.48 8.39 12.67
C LEU A 34 10.00 8.33 12.88
N PRO A 35 10.50 7.30 13.58
CA PRO A 35 11.94 7.02 13.59
C PRO A 35 12.49 6.91 12.17
N PRO A 36 13.79 7.18 11.96
CA PRO A 36 14.41 7.12 10.64
C PRO A 36 14.15 5.77 9.93
N CYS A 37 13.42 5.82 8.82
CA CYS A 37 13.06 4.67 7.98
C CYS A 37 12.78 5.14 6.54
N GLU A 38 12.88 4.21 5.59
CA GLU A 38 12.49 4.43 4.21
C GLU A 38 11.11 3.83 3.99
N LEU A 39 10.12 4.68 3.72
CA LEU A 39 8.74 4.26 3.48
C LEU A 39 8.48 4.07 1.99
N HIS A 40 7.97 2.89 1.65
CA HIS A 40 7.49 2.56 0.33
C HIS A 40 6.01 2.18 0.40
N CYS A 41 5.16 2.73 -0.46
CA CYS A 41 3.73 2.44 -0.50
C CYS A 41 3.36 1.75 -1.80
N LEU A 42 2.94 0.49 -1.73
CA LEU A 42 2.27 -0.21 -2.81
C LEU A 42 0.84 0.32 -2.93
N VAL A 43 0.57 1.08 -3.99
CA VAL A 43 -0.70 1.74 -4.25
C VAL A 43 -0.83 2.14 -5.71
N ASP A 44 -2.05 2.31 -6.19
CA ASP A 44 -2.29 3.05 -7.43
C ASP A 44 -1.95 4.54 -7.22
N GLN A 45 -1.11 5.11 -8.09
CA GLN A 45 -0.59 6.46 -7.89
C GLN A 45 -1.72 7.50 -8.00
N SER A 46 -2.61 7.35 -8.97
CA SER A 46 -3.75 8.24 -9.16
C SER A 46 -4.74 8.13 -7.99
N LEU A 47 -4.92 6.93 -7.43
CA LEU A 47 -5.70 6.76 -6.20
C LEU A 47 -5.06 7.51 -5.03
N LEU A 48 -3.75 7.34 -4.79
CA LEU A 48 -3.08 8.01 -3.69
C LEU A 48 -3.20 9.54 -3.79
N GLU A 49 -2.95 10.09 -4.98
CA GLU A 49 -3.07 11.53 -5.25
C GLU A 49 -4.52 12.03 -5.06
N ALA A 50 -5.51 11.27 -5.53
CA ALA A 50 -6.92 11.63 -5.41
C ALA A 50 -7.46 11.51 -3.97
N ARG A 51 -6.85 10.67 -3.14
CA ARG A 51 -7.28 10.41 -1.75
C ARG A 51 -6.43 11.16 -0.73
N ALA A 52 -5.28 11.71 -1.10
CA ALA A 52 -4.46 12.49 -0.19
C ALA A 52 -5.26 13.68 0.40
N PRO A 53 -5.30 13.85 1.73
CA PRO A 53 -5.93 15.01 2.34
C PRO A 53 -5.30 16.31 1.83
N ALA A 54 -6.11 17.37 1.72
CA ALA A 54 -5.64 18.67 1.26
C ALA A 54 -4.42 19.15 2.10
N GLY A 55 -3.36 19.57 1.42
CA GLY A 55 -2.12 20.03 2.05
C GLY A 55 -1.12 18.93 2.42
N THR A 56 -1.43 17.66 2.16
CA THR A 56 -0.48 16.54 2.37
C THR A 56 0.63 16.58 1.31
N THR A 57 1.89 16.56 1.74
CA THR A 57 3.05 16.33 0.87
C THR A 57 3.39 14.85 0.83
N LEU A 58 3.74 14.33 -0.34
CA LEU A 58 4.09 12.92 -0.54
C LEU A 58 5.62 12.70 -0.64
N ASP A 59 6.42 13.70 -0.31
CA ASP A 59 7.88 13.75 -0.44
C ASP A 59 8.62 12.72 0.42
N ARG A 60 8.01 12.30 1.53
CA ARG A 60 8.57 11.30 2.47
C ARG A 60 8.06 9.87 2.20
N LEU A 61 7.37 9.64 1.08
CA LEU A 61 6.79 8.34 0.73
C LEU A 61 7.15 7.96 -0.71
N THR A 62 7.89 6.86 -0.89
CA THR A 62 8.14 6.33 -2.22
C THR A 62 6.93 5.55 -2.71
N VAL A 63 6.30 6.00 -3.80
CA VAL A 63 5.17 5.28 -4.41
C VAL A 63 5.68 4.12 -5.24
N VAL A 64 5.23 2.91 -4.91
CA VAL A 64 5.39 1.69 -5.70
C VAL A 64 4.08 1.46 -6.44
N HIS A 65 4.03 1.93 -7.69
CA HIS A 65 2.78 1.96 -8.45
C HIS A 65 2.27 0.55 -8.79
N ARG A 66 1.05 0.24 -8.35
CA ARG A 66 0.25 -0.89 -8.85
C ARG A 66 -1.07 -0.35 -9.38
N PRO A 67 -1.45 -0.55 -10.64
CA PRO A 67 -2.67 0.03 -11.18
C PRO A 67 -3.93 -0.65 -10.62
N LEU A 68 -4.98 0.14 -10.38
CA LEU A 68 -6.32 -0.39 -10.10
C LEU A 68 -6.88 -1.16 -11.31
N SER A 69 -7.73 -2.15 -11.03
CA SER A 69 -8.44 -2.91 -12.07
C SER A 69 -9.75 -2.24 -12.50
N ALA A 70 -10.34 -1.43 -11.61
CA ALA A 70 -11.48 -0.58 -11.89
C ALA A 70 -11.37 0.72 -11.07
N PRO A 71 -11.97 1.85 -11.53
CA PRO A 71 -12.01 3.08 -10.76
C PRO A 71 -12.53 2.85 -9.34
N SER A 72 -11.87 3.44 -8.35
CA SER A 72 -12.31 3.36 -6.94
C SER A 72 -13.22 4.51 -6.58
N ILE A 73 -14.29 4.23 -5.84
CA ILE A 73 -15.15 5.22 -5.19
C ILE A 73 -15.11 4.95 -3.69
N ALA A 74 -14.78 5.98 -2.91
CA ALA A 74 -14.72 5.90 -1.47
C ALA A 74 -16.03 5.37 -0.85
N GLY A 75 -15.90 4.40 0.06
CA GLY A 75 -17.01 3.76 0.73
C GLY A 75 -17.82 2.80 -0.14
N THR A 76 -17.49 2.63 -1.42
CA THR A 76 -18.20 1.75 -2.35
C THR A 76 -17.29 0.63 -2.82
N LEU A 77 -17.46 -0.56 -2.21
CA LEU A 77 -16.67 -1.75 -2.54
C LEU A 77 -16.91 -2.21 -3.98
N ASP A 78 -15.85 -2.65 -4.65
CA ASP A 78 -15.91 -3.19 -6.02
C ASP A 78 -15.09 -4.47 -6.15
N VAL A 79 -15.76 -5.59 -6.41
CA VAL A 79 -15.15 -6.92 -6.59
C VAL A 79 -14.10 -6.95 -7.69
N ARG A 80 -14.17 -6.05 -8.68
CA ARG A 80 -13.18 -5.95 -9.76
C ARG A 80 -11.80 -5.57 -9.23
N ASN A 81 -11.72 -4.90 -8.07
CA ASN A 81 -10.47 -4.53 -7.43
C ASN A 81 -9.93 -5.58 -6.44
N ALA A 82 -10.57 -6.73 -6.28
CA ALA A 82 -10.07 -7.78 -5.38
C ALA A 82 -8.67 -8.27 -5.77
N ALA A 83 -8.40 -8.45 -7.07
CA ALA A 83 -7.07 -8.83 -7.58
C ALA A 83 -6.01 -7.75 -7.36
N TYR A 84 -6.42 -6.48 -7.32
CA TYR A 84 -5.54 -5.38 -6.91
C TYR A 84 -5.13 -5.57 -5.45
N VAL A 85 -6.10 -5.74 -4.53
CA VAL A 85 -5.84 -5.86 -3.08
C VAL A 85 -4.94 -7.05 -2.76
N VAL A 86 -5.26 -8.24 -3.28
CA VAL A 86 -4.43 -9.44 -3.07
C VAL A 86 -3.03 -9.26 -3.67
N GLY A 87 -2.97 -8.65 -4.86
CA GLY A 87 -1.70 -8.36 -5.51
C GLY A 87 -0.79 -7.41 -4.75
N LEU A 88 -1.32 -6.45 -3.98
CA LEU A 88 -0.50 -5.62 -3.09
C LEU A 88 0.18 -6.47 -2.01
N LEU A 89 -0.55 -7.43 -1.44
CA LEU A 89 -0.03 -8.32 -0.40
C LEU A 89 1.04 -9.26 -0.96
N ASP A 90 0.80 -9.83 -2.14
CA ASP A 90 1.75 -10.70 -2.83
C ASP A 90 3.04 -9.97 -3.18
N ASP A 91 2.96 -8.78 -3.77
CA ASP A 91 4.12 -7.97 -4.14
C ASP A 91 4.95 -7.57 -2.90
N ALA A 92 4.28 -7.14 -1.82
CA ALA A 92 4.95 -6.77 -0.58
C ALA A 92 5.65 -7.97 0.07
N LEU A 93 4.95 -9.10 0.17
CA LEU A 93 5.49 -10.34 0.73
C LEU A 93 6.70 -10.83 -0.08
N GLU A 94 6.61 -10.83 -1.40
CA GLU A 94 7.70 -11.24 -2.26
C GLU A 94 8.90 -10.28 -2.16
N GLY A 95 8.66 -8.97 -2.04
CA GLY A 95 9.72 -7.98 -1.79
C GLY A 95 10.44 -8.22 -0.46
N VAL A 96 9.71 -8.53 0.61
CA VAL A 96 10.30 -8.90 1.91
C VAL A 96 11.11 -10.19 1.79
N LYS A 97 10.56 -11.23 1.16
CA LYS A 97 11.26 -12.53 0.96
C LYS A 97 12.56 -12.39 0.17
N ARG A 98 12.62 -11.42 -0.75
CA ARG A 98 13.82 -11.10 -1.56
C ARG A 98 14.83 -10.19 -0.85
N GLY A 99 14.53 -9.70 0.34
CA GLY A 99 15.35 -8.71 1.05
C GLY A 99 15.33 -7.32 0.39
N GLN A 100 14.32 -7.02 -0.45
CA GLN A 100 14.10 -5.66 -0.97
C GLN A 100 13.55 -4.74 0.11
N TYR A 101 12.77 -5.30 1.03
CA TYR A 101 12.22 -4.62 2.20
C TYR A 101 12.52 -5.43 3.46
N ASP A 102 12.71 -4.74 4.57
CA ASP A 102 13.03 -5.34 5.87
C ASP A 102 11.76 -5.75 6.64
N ALA A 103 10.62 -5.11 6.33
CA ALA A 103 9.31 -5.42 6.90
C ALA A 103 8.19 -4.99 5.96
N MET A 104 7.00 -5.59 6.14
CA MET A 104 5.77 -5.10 5.54
C MET A 104 4.74 -4.66 6.58
N VAL A 105 3.97 -3.62 6.27
CA VAL A 105 2.85 -3.10 7.05
C VAL A 105 1.60 -3.08 6.18
N THR A 106 0.47 -3.55 6.69
CA THR A 106 -0.77 -3.65 5.90
C THR A 106 -1.80 -2.65 6.39
N ALA A 107 -2.25 -1.74 5.52
CA ALA A 107 -3.49 -1.02 5.75
C ALA A 107 -4.70 -1.97 5.69
N PRO A 108 -5.87 -1.57 6.24
CA PRO A 108 -7.03 -2.45 6.29
C PRO A 108 -7.50 -2.96 4.92
N VAL A 109 -7.88 -4.22 4.88
CA VAL A 109 -8.50 -4.88 3.71
C VAL A 109 -9.92 -5.30 4.04
N GLN A 110 -10.76 -5.54 3.01
CA GLN A 110 -12.11 -6.08 3.21
C GLN A 110 -12.23 -7.51 2.67
N LYS A 111 -12.20 -8.48 3.58
CA LYS A 111 -12.34 -9.91 3.28
C LYS A 111 -13.62 -10.25 2.50
N SER A 112 -14.75 -9.61 2.77
CA SER A 112 -16.02 -9.99 2.12
C SER A 112 -16.03 -9.72 0.61
N VAL A 113 -15.46 -8.60 0.16
CA VAL A 113 -15.38 -8.25 -1.26
C VAL A 113 -14.35 -9.13 -1.98
N ILE A 114 -13.26 -9.49 -1.30
CA ILE A 114 -12.27 -10.44 -1.84
C ILE A 114 -12.90 -11.81 -2.02
N ALA A 115 -13.58 -12.35 -1.00
CA ALA A 115 -14.25 -13.64 -1.08
C ALA A 115 -15.33 -13.67 -2.17
N ALA A 116 -16.09 -12.58 -2.32
CA ALA A 116 -17.11 -12.45 -3.36
C ALA A 116 -16.54 -12.42 -4.79
N SER A 117 -15.25 -12.10 -4.97
CA SER A 117 -14.58 -12.13 -6.27
C SER A 117 -14.19 -13.54 -6.74
N GLY A 118 -14.32 -14.55 -5.87
CA GLY A 118 -13.86 -15.92 -6.14
C GLY A 118 -12.37 -16.14 -5.88
N VAL A 119 -11.63 -15.12 -5.43
CA VAL A 119 -10.23 -15.25 -4.98
C VAL A 119 -10.20 -15.80 -3.54
N PRO A 120 -9.45 -16.89 -3.27
CA PRO A 120 -9.27 -17.40 -1.90
C PRO A 120 -8.55 -16.40 -0.99
N PHE A 121 -9.06 -16.21 0.24
CA PHE A 121 -8.49 -15.29 1.24
C PHE A 121 -8.73 -15.74 2.69
#